data_AF-A0A2G3K6S3-F1
#
_entry.id   AF-A0A2G3K6S3-F1
#
_cell.length_a   1.000
_cell.length_b   1.000
_cell.length_c   1.000
_cell.angle_alpha   90.00
_cell.angle_beta   90.00
_cell.angle_gamma   90.00
#
_symmetry.space_group_name_H-M   'P 1'
#
loop_
_entity.id
_entity.type
_entity.pdbx_description
1 polymer ?
#
loop_
_entity_poly.entity_id
_entity_poly.type
_entity_poly.pdbx_seq_one_letter_code
_entity_poly.pdbx_strand_id
1 'polypeptide(L)'
;MTEFHFITLGLGVALVVCVWGFNAWQEWRFKKRAAAAFARSHPDVLLETPKNMVRQGEGGARMEPSLTGAAAFVPPPAEVAASAPPELELTDSLALAVSILDPALDYIAELHPGDTIEFADITAIEVGKRVRTLGLSTSDEWEVIRPGGSYSELRIGLQLVDRQGSLSEAQMMMFSEQVTALAEQAGGVATFPRREDKLRVAQQLDAFCAEVDMVIGLNIVSSRNPFAISRIYGMAEAAGMVLESDGVFHLRSESGKTLFKLADRHHRPLDALEETPSITLLLDVPRVAGGEEAFERMTDLAQQMALTLGGDLVDDENRSLKPADLAAIQKQLIVIYDRMDERGIAAGSMAALRLFA
;
A
#
# COMPACT_ATOMS: atom_id res chain seq x y z
N MET A 1 -23.04 -57.36 16.72
CA MET A 1 -22.64 -55.96 17.00
C MET A 1 -21.26 -55.70 16.41
N THR A 2 -21.13 -55.65 15.09
CA THR A 2 -19.78 -55.60 14.50
C THR A 2 -19.74 -54.81 13.18
N GLU A 3 -20.61 -55.05 12.20
CA GLU A 3 -20.46 -54.42 10.87
C GLU A 3 -20.63 -52.89 10.85
N PHE A 4 -21.66 -52.36 11.51
CA PHE A 4 -21.95 -50.91 11.47
C PHE A 4 -20.89 -50.07 12.20
N HIS A 5 -20.25 -50.62 13.23
CA HIS A 5 -19.19 -49.93 13.99
C HIS A 5 -17.86 -49.90 13.23
N PHE A 6 -17.55 -50.92 12.43
CA PHE A 6 -16.36 -50.91 11.59
C PHE A 6 -16.48 -49.90 10.44
N ILE A 7 -17.69 -49.70 9.89
CA ILE A 7 -17.95 -48.71 8.84
C ILE A 7 -17.81 -47.29 9.40
N THR A 8 -18.39 -46.99 10.58
CA THR A 8 -18.28 -45.65 11.17
C THR A 8 -16.86 -45.34 11.64
N LEU A 9 -16.14 -46.32 12.19
CA LEU A 9 -14.71 -46.18 12.52
C LEU A 9 -13.87 -45.90 11.26
N GLY A 10 -14.14 -46.64 10.17
CA GLY A 10 -13.44 -46.45 8.89
C GLY A 10 -13.67 -45.05 8.30
N LEU A 11 -14.90 -44.54 8.38
CA LEU A 11 -15.23 -43.19 7.90
C LEU A 11 -14.54 -42.10 8.72
N GLY A 12 -14.48 -42.26 10.05
CA GLY A 12 -13.80 -41.34 10.95
C GLY A 12 -12.30 -41.26 10.66
N VAL A 13 -11.64 -42.41 10.47
CA VAL A 13 -10.21 -42.47 10.13
C VAL A 13 -9.95 -41.84 8.76
N ALA A 14 -10.81 -42.11 7.76
CA ALA A 14 -10.67 -41.54 6.43
C ALA A 14 -10.76 -40.00 6.45
N LEU A 15 -11.66 -39.43 7.25
CA LEU A 15 -11.81 -37.98 7.37
C LEU A 15 -10.59 -37.35 8.04
N VAL A 16 -10.07 -37.95 9.11
CA VAL A 16 -8.84 -37.47 9.79
C VAL A 16 -7.64 -37.52 8.84
N VAL A 17 -7.49 -38.59 8.06
CA VAL A 17 -6.40 -38.72 7.07
C VAL A 17 -6.56 -37.68 5.95
N CYS A 18 -7.78 -37.40 5.49
CA CYS A 18 -8.03 -36.36 4.48
C CYS A 18 -7.70 -34.97 5.01
N VAL A 19 -8.13 -34.62 6.23
CA VAL A 19 -7.84 -33.31 6.84
C VAL A 19 -6.34 -33.17 7.12
N TRP A 20 -5.69 -34.22 7.61
CA TRP A 20 -4.25 -34.22 7.84
C TRP A 20 -3.46 -34.08 6.53
N GLY A 21 -3.86 -34.80 5.47
CA GLY A 21 -3.26 -34.70 4.14
C GLY A 21 -3.48 -33.32 3.50
N PHE A 22 -4.67 -32.74 3.67
CA PHE A 22 -4.97 -31.40 3.19
C PHE A 22 -4.16 -30.33 3.94
N ASN A 23 -4.03 -30.45 5.26
CA ASN A 23 -3.24 -29.52 6.08
C ASN A 23 -1.74 -29.66 5.79
N ALA A 24 -1.23 -30.89 5.64
CA ALA A 24 0.16 -31.13 5.22
C ALA A 24 0.44 -30.62 3.81
N TRP A 25 -0.53 -30.70 2.90
CA TRP A 25 -0.43 -30.13 1.56
C TRP A 25 -0.45 -28.59 1.58
N GLN A 26 -1.27 -27.98 2.44
CA GLN A 26 -1.23 -26.54 2.69
C GLN A 26 0.13 -26.12 3.24
N GLU A 27 0.63 -26.76 4.31
CA GLU A 27 1.94 -26.48 4.87
C GLU A 27 3.06 -26.64 3.83
N TRP A 28 3.01 -27.69 3.00
CA TRP A 28 4.01 -27.90 1.96
C TRP A 28 3.94 -26.83 0.86
N ARG A 29 2.73 -26.39 0.48
CA ARG A 29 2.52 -25.31 -0.49
C ARG A 29 2.98 -23.96 0.06
N PHE A 30 2.78 -23.68 1.34
CA PHE A 30 3.27 -22.48 2.01
C PHE A 30 4.79 -22.52 2.25
N LYS A 31 5.34 -23.67 2.66
CA LYS A 31 6.79 -23.89 2.78
C LYS A 31 7.50 -23.78 1.43
N LYS A 32 6.87 -24.18 0.32
CA LYS A 32 7.41 -23.95 -1.04
C LYS A 32 7.38 -22.47 -1.46
N ARG A 33 6.36 -21.71 -1.04
CA ARG A 33 6.28 -20.25 -1.28
C ARG A 33 7.26 -19.47 -0.40
N ALA A 34 7.47 -19.90 0.85
CA ALA A 34 8.44 -19.31 1.78
C ALA A 34 9.89 -19.70 1.42
N ALA A 35 10.16 -20.95 1.06
CA ALA A 35 11.51 -21.39 0.66
C ALA A 35 11.98 -20.77 -0.67
N ALA A 36 11.05 -20.41 -1.57
CA ALA A 36 11.38 -19.64 -2.77
C ALA A 36 11.77 -18.18 -2.46
N ALA A 37 11.32 -17.63 -1.33
CA ALA A 37 11.69 -16.29 -0.85
C ALA A 37 13.04 -16.27 -0.12
N PHE A 38 13.46 -17.38 0.50
CA PHE A 38 14.71 -17.45 1.29
C PHE A 38 15.91 -18.11 0.57
N ALA A 39 15.76 -18.56 -0.68
CA ALA A 39 16.84 -19.25 -1.42
C ALA A 39 17.84 -18.33 -2.15
N ARG A 40 17.73 -17.00 -2.05
CA ARG A 40 18.78 -16.07 -2.54
C ARG A 40 19.78 -15.79 -1.41
N SER A 41 20.79 -16.64 -1.35
CA SER A 41 22.00 -16.49 -0.54
C SER A 41 22.62 -15.10 -0.68
N HIS A 42 22.59 -14.31 0.39
CA HIS A 42 23.36 -13.06 0.52
C HIS A 42 24.83 -13.38 0.85
N PRO A 43 25.81 -12.91 0.06
CA PRO A 43 27.20 -12.86 0.50
C PRO A 43 27.36 -11.75 1.56
N ASP A 44 28.09 -12.08 2.61
CA ASP A 44 28.36 -11.27 3.81
C ASP A 44 29.06 -9.95 3.49
N VAL A 45 28.39 -8.81 3.72
CA VAL A 45 28.85 -7.44 3.39
C VAL A 45 29.62 -6.79 4.55
N LEU A 46 29.94 -7.54 5.62
CA LEU A 46 30.67 -6.99 6.78
C LEU A 46 32.18 -6.72 6.56
N LEU A 47 32.68 -6.68 5.32
CA LEU A 47 34.13 -6.58 5.08
C LEU A 47 34.65 -5.41 4.25
N GLU A 48 33.86 -4.44 3.79
CA GLU A 48 34.44 -3.25 3.14
C GLU A 48 33.73 -1.93 3.48
N THR A 49 34.36 -1.13 4.34
CA THR A 49 34.00 0.28 4.57
C THR A 49 35.13 1.18 4.08
N PRO A 50 34.92 2.06 3.08
CA PRO A 50 35.86 3.13 2.80
C PRO A 50 35.62 4.32 3.74
N LYS A 51 36.70 4.72 4.42
CA LYS A 51 36.83 5.97 5.20
C LYS A 51 36.87 7.18 4.27
N ASN A 52 36.01 8.15 4.54
CA ASN A 52 36.18 9.62 4.43
C ASN A 52 34.96 10.27 3.79
N MET A 53 34.37 11.24 4.49
CA MET A 53 34.58 12.66 4.20
C MET A 53 33.92 13.51 5.30
N VAL A 54 34.74 14.06 6.20
CA VAL A 54 34.36 15.14 7.12
C VAL A 54 34.71 16.46 6.42
N ARG A 55 33.71 17.27 6.10
CA ARG A 55 33.92 18.62 5.57
C ARG A 55 34.08 19.60 6.72
N GLN A 56 35.30 20.11 6.88
CA GLN A 56 35.64 21.23 7.76
C GLN A 56 34.91 22.50 7.33
N GLY A 57 34.39 23.24 8.31
CA GLY A 57 33.76 24.54 8.11
C GLY A 57 34.74 25.70 8.33
N GLU A 58 34.63 26.72 7.47
CA GLU A 58 35.19 28.05 7.69
C GLU A 58 34.18 29.13 7.28
N GLY A 59 33.95 30.08 8.21
CA GLY A 59 33.86 31.52 7.92
C GLY A 59 32.57 32.10 7.35
N GLY A 60 31.72 32.69 8.22
CA GLY A 60 30.64 33.57 7.76
C GLY A 60 29.88 34.28 8.88
N ALA A 61 30.40 35.45 9.29
CA ALA A 61 29.79 36.59 10.00
C ALA A 61 28.54 36.40 10.91
N ARG A 62 28.77 36.59 12.20
CA ARG A 62 27.80 36.89 13.28
C ARG A 62 27.08 38.21 13.01
N MET A 63 25.74 38.24 13.10
CA MET A 63 24.91 39.45 13.13
C MET A 63 24.11 39.51 14.43
N GLU A 64 24.13 40.66 15.10
CA GLU A 64 23.44 40.91 16.37
C GLU A 64 22.03 41.47 16.14
N PRO A 65 21.06 41.23 17.05
CA PRO A 65 19.67 41.64 16.89
C PRO A 65 19.43 43.07 17.40
N SER A 66 18.69 43.90 16.64
CA SER A 66 18.21 45.21 17.06
C SER A 66 16.69 45.24 17.27
N LEU A 67 16.25 45.70 18.44
CA LEU A 67 14.85 45.92 18.81
C LEU A 67 14.52 47.43 18.83
N THR A 68 13.73 47.88 17.86
CA THR A 68 13.00 49.17 17.82
C THR A 68 12.06 49.11 16.60
N GLY A 69 10.82 49.55 16.56
CA GLY A 69 9.87 50.18 17.47
C GLY A 69 8.54 50.27 16.70
N ALA A 70 7.42 50.29 17.42
CA ALA A 70 6.06 50.15 16.88
C ALA A 70 5.62 51.28 15.92
N ALA A 71 4.92 50.90 14.85
CA ALA A 71 3.98 51.77 14.14
C ALA A 71 2.79 50.94 13.63
N ALA A 72 1.58 51.43 13.92
CA ALA A 72 0.30 50.79 13.72
C ALA A 72 -0.06 50.61 12.23
N PHE A 73 -0.57 49.42 11.88
CA PHE A 73 -1.22 49.16 10.60
C PHE A 73 -2.75 49.24 10.78
N VAL A 74 -3.36 50.23 10.14
CA VAL A 74 -4.81 50.41 10.07
C VAL A 74 -5.31 49.64 8.83
N PRO A 75 -6.31 48.75 8.95
CA PRO A 75 -6.85 48.03 7.79
C PRO A 75 -7.85 48.91 7.02
N PRO A 76 -7.77 49.00 5.68
CA PRO A 76 -8.85 49.56 4.87
C PRO A 76 -9.98 48.52 4.65
N PRO A 77 -11.20 48.97 4.28
CA PRO A 77 -12.42 48.18 4.37
C PRO A 77 -12.57 47.14 3.26
N ALA A 78 -13.24 46.04 3.59
CA ALA A 78 -13.62 44.96 2.69
C ALA A 78 -14.54 45.46 1.56
N GLU A 79 -14.06 45.31 0.32
CA GLU A 79 -14.87 45.44 -0.89
C GLU A 79 -15.15 44.03 -1.42
N VAL A 80 -16.43 43.67 -1.45
CA VAL A 80 -16.94 42.35 -1.82
C VAL A 80 -16.84 42.21 -3.34
N ALA A 81 -15.70 41.69 -3.81
CA ALA A 81 -15.55 41.28 -5.20
C ALA A 81 -16.26 39.93 -5.40
N ALA A 82 -17.27 39.95 -6.27
CA ALA A 82 -18.04 38.78 -6.67
C ALA A 82 -17.12 37.65 -7.13
N SER A 83 -17.30 36.49 -6.52
CA SER A 83 -16.70 35.21 -6.86
C SER A 83 -17.01 34.85 -8.32
N ALA A 84 -16.02 34.98 -9.18
CA ALA A 84 -15.93 34.14 -10.37
C ALA A 84 -15.67 32.69 -9.92
N PRO A 85 -16.20 31.67 -10.62
CA PRO A 85 -15.86 30.28 -10.33
C PRO A 85 -14.33 30.12 -10.43
N PRO A 86 -13.68 29.33 -9.55
CA PRO A 86 -12.27 29.07 -9.71
C PRO A 86 -12.10 28.39 -11.07
N GLU A 87 -11.34 29.04 -11.93
CA GLU A 87 -10.66 28.42 -13.05
C GLU A 87 -9.76 27.34 -12.43
N LEU A 88 -10.28 26.10 -12.39
CA LEU A 88 -9.49 24.91 -12.12
C LEU A 88 -8.49 24.84 -13.28
N GLU A 89 -7.32 25.45 -13.05
CA GLU A 89 -6.27 25.61 -14.04
C GLU A 89 -5.91 24.25 -14.66
N LEU A 90 -5.68 24.22 -15.98
CA LEU A 90 -5.28 23.05 -16.79
C LEU A 90 -4.20 22.14 -16.14
N THR A 91 -3.44 22.67 -15.19
CA THR A 91 -2.47 21.95 -14.36
C THR A 91 -3.08 20.89 -13.45
N ASP A 92 -4.29 21.08 -12.91
CA ASP A 92 -4.92 20.12 -11.99
C ASP A 92 -5.44 18.87 -12.73
N SER A 93 -6.01 19.03 -13.93
CA SER A 93 -6.46 17.91 -14.77
C SER A 93 -5.28 17.07 -15.27
N LEU A 94 -4.17 17.71 -15.68
CA LEU A 94 -2.94 17.02 -16.06
C LEU A 94 -2.24 16.39 -14.84
N ALA A 95 -2.23 17.06 -13.68
CA ALA A 95 -1.72 16.50 -12.44
C ALA A 95 -2.56 15.28 -11.98
N LEU A 96 -3.87 15.31 -12.16
CA LEU A 96 -4.74 14.17 -11.91
C LEU A 96 -4.48 13.03 -12.93
N ALA A 97 -4.31 13.35 -14.22
CA ALA A 97 -3.99 12.38 -15.28
C ALA A 97 -2.61 11.71 -15.05
N VAL A 98 -1.58 12.49 -14.71
CA VAL A 98 -0.24 12.02 -14.34
C VAL A 98 -0.26 11.27 -12.99
N SER A 99 -1.19 11.61 -12.09
CA SER A 99 -1.42 10.81 -10.88
C SER A 99 -2.05 9.44 -11.19
N ILE A 100 -2.73 9.31 -12.32
CA ILE A 100 -3.41 8.08 -12.73
C ILE A 100 -2.49 7.18 -13.54
N LEU A 101 -1.72 7.74 -14.49
CA LEU A 101 -0.73 7.06 -15.31
C LEU A 101 0.66 7.64 -15.09
N ASP A 102 1.59 6.80 -14.67
CA ASP A 102 2.98 7.17 -14.37
C ASP A 102 3.93 6.37 -15.27
N PRO A 103 4.68 6.99 -16.18
CA PRO A 103 5.66 6.29 -17.01
C PRO A 103 6.73 5.52 -16.23
N ALA A 104 6.98 5.80 -14.96
CA ALA A 104 7.88 5.02 -14.12
C ALA A 104 7.23 3.71 -13.62
N LEU A 105 5.91 3.67 -13.49
CA LEU A 105 5.14 2.56 -12.90
C LEU A 105 4.28 1.81 -13.92
N ASP A 106 4.11 2.37 -15.13
CA ASP A 106 3.19 1.88 -16.15
C ASP A 106 3.87 1.59 -17.49
N TYR A 107 3.39 0.55 -18.16
CA TYR A 107 3.53 0.33 -19.59
C TYR A 107 2.36 1.01 -20.30
N ILE A 108 2.59 2.22 -20.80
CA ILE A 108 1.56 3.08 -21.39
C ILE A 108 1.56 2.92 -22.90
N ALA A 109 0.46 2.43 -23.46
CA ALA A 109 0.21 2.44 -24.89
C ALA A 109 -0.56 3.71 -25.28
N GLU A 110 -0.20 4.28 -26.43
CA GLU A 110 -0.87 5.43 -27.01
C GLU A 110 -1.66 4.98 -28.23
N LEU A 111 -2.98 5.09 -28.15
CA LEU A 111 -3.90 4.69 -29.20
C LEU A 111 -4.43 5.95 -29.87
N HIS A 112 -4.25 6.03 -31.19
CA HIS A 112 -4.72 7.10 -32.06
C HIS A 112 -5.79 6.53 -33.00
N PRO A 113 -7.08 6.64 -32.63
CA PRO A 113 -8.21 6.27 -33.48
C PRO A 113 -8.20 6.98 -34.84
N GLY A 114 -8.86 6.39 -35.85
CA GLY A 114 -9.06 7.06 -37.14
C GLY A 114 -10.08 8.21 -37.05
N ASP A 115 -11.14 7.99 -36.27
CA ASP A 115 -12.17 8.96 -35.88
C ASP A 115 -12.38 8.88 -34.36
N THR A 116 -13.09 9.84 -33.77
CA THR A 116 -13.40 9.85 -32.33
C THR A 116 -14.03 8.52 -31.87
N ILE A 117 -13.49 7.93 -30.79
CA ILE A 117 -14.01 6.69 -30.20
C ILE A 117 -14.95 7.00 -29.04
N GLU A 118 -16.14 6.40 -29.06
CA GLU A 118 -17.11 6.51 -27.98
C GLU A 118 -16.77 5.56 -26.84
N PHE A 119 -17.11 5.93 -25.60
CA PHE A 119 -16.91 5.06 -24.43
C PHE A 119 -17.47 3.64 -24.61
N ALA A 120 -18.59 3.51 -25.32
CA ALA A 120 -19.26 2.22 -25.56
C ALA A 120 -18.40 1.26 -26.41
N ASP A 121 -17.50 1.78 -27.23
CA ASP A 121 -16.62 1.00 -28.10
C ASP A 121 -15.26 0.70 -27.43
N ILE A 122 -14.96 1.35 -26.29
CA ILE A 122 -13.74 1.10 -25.52
C ILE A 122 -13.90 -0.19 -24.71
N THR A 123 -13.31 -1.27 -25.22
CA THR A 123 -13.33 -2.57 -24.54
C THR A 123 -12.37 -2.58 -23.34
N ALA A 124 -12.81 -3.14 -22.21
CA ALA A 124 -11.97 -3.32 -21.03
C ALA A 124 -10.88 -4.36 -21.30
N ILE A 125 -9.63 -4.03 -20.96
CA ILE A 125 -8.48 -4.90 -21.16
C ILE A 125 -8.20 -5.70 -19.89
N GLU A 126 -8.18 -7.02 -20.01
CA GLU A 126 -7.98 -7.94 -18.89
C GLU A 126 -6.71 -8.77 -19.10
N VAL A 127 -5.68 -8.49 -18.27
CA VAL A 127 -4.37 -9.15 -18.36
C VAL A 127 -3.80 -9.56 -16.99
N GLY A 128 -4.66 -9.62 -15.97
CA GLY A 128 -4.29 -10.04 -14.61
C GLY A 128 -3.46 -9.02 -13.82
N LYS A 129 -3.33 -7.79 -14.32
CA LYS A 129 -2.76 -6.62 -13.64
C LYS A 129 -3.72 -5.45 -13.83
N ARG A 130 -3.57 -4.42 -12.99
CA ARG A 130 -4.42 -3.22 -13.08
C ARG A 130 -4.13 -2.48 -14.39
N VAL A 131 -5.20 -2.21 -15.15
CA VAL A 131 -5.20 -1.37 -16.34
C VAL A 131 -5.96 -0.09 -16.05
N ARG A 132 -5.46 1.04 -16.54
CA ARG A 132 -6.11 2.35 -16.44
C ARG A 132 -6.13 3.00 -17.81
N THR A 133 -7.24 3.62 -18.15
CA THR A 133 -7.43 4.29 -19.43
C THR A 133 -7.78 5.74 -19.21
N LEU A 134 -7.01 6.62 -19.85
CA LEU A 134 -7.32 8.02 -20.00
C LEU A 134 -7.69 8.28 -21.46
N GLY A 135 -8.63 9.19 -21.68
CA GLY A 135 -8.99 9.65 -23.01
C GLY A 135 -8.83 11.16 -23.13
N LEU A 136 -8.43 11.60 -24.32
CA LEU A 136 -8.40 13.01 -24.68
C LEU A 136 -9.82 13.41 -25.12
N SER A 137 -10.49 14.20 -24.28
CA SER A 137 -11.85 14.68 -24.53
C SER A 137 -11.89 15.66 -25.72
N THR A 138 -13.10 15.99 -26.18
CA THR A 138 -13.32 17.02 -27.21
C THR A 138 -12.91 18.43 -26.77
N SER A 139 -12.75 18.65 -25.45
CA SER A 139 -12.18 19.86 -24.86
C SER A 139 -10.65 19.87 -24.83
N ASP A 140 -9.98 18.90 -25.45
CA ASP A 140 -8.51 18.76 -25.47
C ASP A 140 -7.90 18.54 -24.06
N GLU A 141 -8.69 17.95 -23.16
CA GLU A 141 -8.25 17.60 -21.81
C GLU A 141 -8.20 16.09 -21.61
N TRP A 142 -7.11 15.61 -21.00
CA TRP A 142 -6.97 14.21 -20.58
C TRP A 142 -7.79 13.95 -19.34
N GLU A 143 -8.74 13.01 -19.45
CA GLU A 143 -9.56 12.60 -18.33
C GLU A 143 -9.74 11.08 -18.27
N VAL A 144 -10.24 10.59 -17.12
CA VAL A 144 -10.68 9.20 -17.01
C VAL A 144 -11.89 9.01 -17.91
N ILE A 145 -11.89 7.94 -18.69
CA ILE A 145 -13.01 7.63 -19.56
C ILE A 145 -14.31 7.49 -18.77
N ARG A 146 -15.35 8.22 -19.19
CA ARG A 146 -16.68 8.24 -18.58
C ARG A 146 -17.75 7.71 -19.54
N PRO A 147 -18.83 7.10 -19.02
CA PRO A 147 -19.98 6.71 -19.83
C PRO A 147 -20.54 7.88 -20.65
N GLY A 148 -20.70 7.67 -21.96
CA GLY A 148 -21.20 8.69 -22.90
C GLY A 148 -20.18 9.74 -23.32
N GLY A 149 -18.91 9.61 -22.92
CA GLY A 149 -17.82 10.45 -23.42
C GLY A 149 -17.23 9.93 -24.73
N SER A 150 -16.70 10.85 -25.53
CA SER A 150 -16.07 10.61 -26.84
C SER A 150 -14.65 11.13 -26.82
N TYR A 151 -13.69 10.35 -27.32
CA TYR A 151 -12.26 10.65 -27.19
C TYR A 151 -11.52 10.63 -28.52
N SER A 152 -10.63 11.59 -28.71
CA SER A 152 -9.78 11.70 -29.91
C SER A 152 -8.50 10.87 -29.81
N GLU A 153 -7.99 10.62 -28.60
CA GLU A 153 -6.85 9.76 -28.31
C GLU A 153 -7.09 9.00 -27.01
N LEU A 154 -6.47 7.82 -26.85
CA LEU A 154 -6.48 7.07 -25.60
C LEU A 154 -5.05 6.76 -25.13
N ARG A 155 -4.83 6.90 -23.82
CA ARG A 155 -3.64 6.40 -23.13
C ARG A 155 -4.06 5.27 -22.20
N ILE A 156 -3.55 4.09 -22.49
CA ILE A 156 -3.89 2.87 -21.75
C ILE A 156 -2.63 2.42 -21.02
N GLY A 157 -2.62 2.52 -19.69
CA GLY A 157 -1.51 2.12 -18.85
C GLY A 157 -1.75 0.77 -18.19
N LEU A 158 -0.76 -0.11 -18.31
CA LEU A 158 -0.69 -1.38 -17.60
C LEU A 158 0.36 -1.28 -16.48
N GLN A 159 -0.07 -1.55 -15.25
CA GLN A 159 0.81 -1.47 -14.08
C GLN A 159 1.95 -2.49 -14.16
N LEU A 160 3.19 -2.01 -13.97
CA LEU A 160 4.40 -2.82 -14.09
C LEU A 160 4.63 -3.77 -12.90
N VAL A 161 4.28 -3.35 -11.68
CA VAL A 161 4.53 -4.11 -10.44
C VAL A 161 3.39 -3.87 -9.46
N ASP A 162 2.98 -4.91 -8.75
CA ASP A 162 2.16 -4.88 -7.54
C ASP A 162 2.72 -5.88 -6.52
N ARG A 163 2.07 -6.07 -5.35
CA ARG A 163 2.51 -7.07 -4.35
C ARG A 163 2.52 -8.52 -4.85
N GLN A 164 1.82 -8.84 -5.94
CA GLN A 164 1.83 -10.18 -6.55
C GLN A 164 3.00 -10.37 -7.52
N GLY A 165 3.77 -9.32 -7.78
CA GLY A 165 5.05 -9.35 -8.48
C GLY A 165 5.11 -8.47 -9.73
N SER A 166 6.22 -8.58 -10.46
CA SER A 166 6.41 -7.89 -11.75
C SER A 166 5.49 -8.38 -12.87
N LEU A 167 5.23 -7.49 -13.83
CA LEU A 167 4.58 -7.76 -15.10
C LEU A 167 5.39 -8.75 -15.92
N SER A 168 4.78 -9.86 -16.31
CA SER A 168 5.42 -10.87 -17.16
C SER A 168 5.38 -10.50 -18.64
N GLU A 169 6.29 -11.07 -19.42
CA GLU A 169 6.33 -10.90 -20.87
C GLU A 169 5.05 -11.37 -21.56
N ALA A 170 4.45 -12.48 -21.09
CA ALA A 170 3.20 -12.99 -21.61
C ALA A 170 2.04 -12.01 -21.38
N GLN A 171 1.93 -11.43 -20.19
CA GLN A 171 0.92 -10.41 -19.89
C GLN A 171 1.10 -9.15 -20.75
N MET A 172 2.35 -8.71 -20.95
CA MET A 172 2.64 -7.57 -21.81
C MET A 172 2.28 -7.84 -23.28
N MET A 173 2.48 -9.07 -23.77
CA MET A 173 2.04 -9.50 -25.11
C MET A 173 0.52 -9.46 -25.24
N MET A 174 -0.21 -10.12 -24.33
CA MET A 174 -1.67 -10.13 -24.33
C MET A 174 -2.25 -8.70 -24.27
N PHE A 175 -1.63 -7.81 -23.50
CA PHE A 175 -2.02 -6.41 -23.43
C PHE A 175 -1.82 -5.70 -24.77
N SER A 176 -0.65 -5.87 -25.38
CA SER A 176 -0.32 -5.21 -26.65
C SER A 176 -1.24 -5.70 -27.77
N GLU A 177 -1.58 -6.99 -27.79
CA GLU A 177 -2.55 -7.57 -28.72
C GLU A 177 -3.96 -6.99 -28.53
N GLN A 178 -4.47 -6.92 -27.30
CA GLN A 178 -5.79 -6.35 -27.01
C GLN A 178 -5.89 -4.86 -27.37
N VAL A 179 -4.85 -4.06 -27.05
CA VAL A 179 -4.80 -2.63 -27.41
C VAL A 179 -4.73 -2.45 -28.93
N THR A 180 -3.97 -3.31 -29.63
CA THR A 180 -3.88 -3.25 -31.10
C THR A 180 -5.22 -3.60 -31.74
N ALA A 181 -5.91 -4.63 -31.25
CA ALA A 181 -7.24 -5.00 -31.73
C ALA A 181 -8.26 -3.87 -31.51
N LEU A 182 -8.20 -3.18 -30.36
CA LEU A 182 -9.04 -2.01 -30.10
C LEU A 182 -8.73 -0.87 -31.07
N ALA A 183 -7.45 -0.61 -31.35
CA ALA A 183 -7.05 0.41 -32.32
C ALA A 183 -7.56 0.07 -33.73
N GLU A 184 -7.42 -1.18 -34.16
CA GLU A 184 -7.91 -1.66 -35.46
C GLU A 184 -9.44 -1.53 -35.58
N GLN A 185 -10.18 -1.87 -34.52
CA GLN A 185 -11.63 -1.69 -34.48
C GLN A 185 -12.03 -0.21 -34.63
N ALA A 186 -11.24 0.70 -34.06
CA ALA A 186 -11.42 2.14 -34.17
C ALA A 186 -10.82 2.75 -35.46
N GLY A 187 -10.35 1.91 -36.40
CA GLY A 187 -9.69 2.36 -37.64
C GLY A 187 -8.38 3.12 -37.44
N GLY A 188 -7.76 2.97 -36.27
CA GLY A 188 -6.57 3.68 -35.82
C GLY A 188 -5.34 2.80 -35.63
N VAL A 189 -4.34 3.35 -34.95
CA VAL A 189 -3.07 2.66 -34.65
C VAL A 189 -2.68 2.82 -33.17
N ALA A 190 -2.00 1.81 -32.64
CA ALA A 190 -1.44 1.83 -31.29
C ALA A 190 0.09 1.89 -31.33
N THR A 191 0.67 2.75 -30.49
CA THR A 191 2.11 2.88 -30.27
C THR A 191 2.47 2.40 -28.88
N PHE A 192 3.58 1.68 -28.78
CA PHE A 192 4.03 1.05 -27.55
C PHE A 192 5.47 1.44 -27.21
N PRO A 193 5.79 1.60 -25.91
CA PRO A 193 7.16 1.70 -25.43
C PRO A 193 7.96 0.43 -25.76
N ARG A 194 9.28 0.52 -25.71
CA ARG A 194 10.16 -0.66 -25.88
C ARG A 194 9.92 -1.67 -24.77
N ARG A 195 9.45 -2.87 -25.13
CA ARG A 195 9.12 -3.94 -24.19
C ARG A 195 10.28 -4.33 -23.28
N GLU A 196 11.47 -4.53 -23.86
CA GLU A 196 12.66 -4.98 -23.12
C GLU A 196 13.05 -3.99 -22.02
N ASP A 197 13.00 -2.69 -22.31
CA ASP A 197 13.29 -1.64 -21.33
C ASP A 197 12.27 -1.67 -20.18
N LYS A 198 11.00 -1.84 -20.49
CA LYS A 198 9.92 -1.84 -19.48
C LYS A 198 9.89 -3.12 -18.65
N LEU A 199 10.23 -4.27 -19.22
CA LEU A 199 10.41 -5.52 -18.47
C LEU A 199 11.58 -5.40 -17.48
N ARG A 200 12.69 -4.79 -17.89
CA ARG A 200 13.83 -4.52 -16.99
C ARG A 200 13.44 -3.58 -15.85
N VAL A 201 12.68 -2.51 -16.15
CA VAL A 201 12.16 -1.60 -15.11
C VAL A 201 11.24 -2.36 -14.15
N ALA A 202 10.33 -3.19 -14.65
CA ALA A 202 9.43 -3.98 -13.82
C ALA A 202 10.19 -4.92 -12.87
N GLN A 203 11.25 -5.58 -13.35
CA GLN A 203 12.11 -6.43 -12.51
C GLN A 203 12.86 -5.66 -11.43
N GLN A 204 13.39 -4.47 -11.76
CA GLN A 204 14.08 -3.62 -10.79
C GLN A 204 13.14 -3.08 -9.72
N LEU A 205 11.92 -2.73 -10.12
CA LEU A 205 10.90 -2.21 -9.23
C LEU A 205 10.35 -3.32 -8.31
N ASP A 206 10.19 -4.53 -8.82
CA ASP A 206 9.81 -5.72 -8.05
C ASP A 206 10.85 -6.09 -7.00
N ALA A 207 12.14 -6.06 -7.36
CA ALA A 207 13.23 -6.26 -6.41
C ALA A 207 13.21 -5.20 -5.30
N PHE A 208 12.99 -3.94 -5.65
CA PHE A 208 12.86 -2.86 -4.68
C PHE A 208 11.64 -3.06 -3.76
N CYS A 209 10.47 -3.40 -4.32
CA CYS A 209 9.29 -3.69 -3.51
C CYS A 209 9.58 -4.80 -2.51
N ALA A 210 10.24 -5.90 -2.92
CA ALA A 210 10.61 -6.99 -2.03
C ALA A 210 11.58 -6.57 -0.90
N GLU A 211 12.39 -5.53 -1.08
CA GLU A 211 13.30 -5.03 -0.04
C GLU A 211 12.59 -4.19 1.03
N VAL A 212 11.54 -3.46 0.66
CA VAL A 212 10.84 -2.52 1.56
C VAL A 212 9.44 -2.99 1.97
N ASP A 213 8.97 -4.13 1.45
CA ASP A 213 7.66 -4.72 1.78
C ASP A 213 7.64 -5.26 3.22
N MET A 214 7.41 -4.36 4.16
CA MET A 214 7.38 -4.63 5.59
C MET A 214 6.05 -4.24 6.20
N VAL A 215 5.52 -5.11 7.06
CA VAL A 215 4.39 -4.82 7.93
C VAL A 215 4.86 -4.97 9.37
N ILE A 216 4.63 -3.97 10.20
CA ILE A 216 4.95 -4.03 11.62
C ILE A 216 3.69 -4.47 12.38
N GLY A 217 3.82 -5.56 13.15
CA GLY A 217 2.78 -6.08 14.03
C GLY A 217 3.12 -5.91 15.50
N LEU A 218 2.20 -5.34 16.28
CA LEU A 218 2.24 -5.35 17.75
C LEU A 218 1.08 -6.20 18.27
N ASN A 219 1.40 -7.30 18.94
CA ASN A 219 0.40 -8.26 19.39
C ASN A 219 0.15 -8.09 20.90
N ILE A 220 -1.11 -8.14 21.32
CA ILE A 220 -1.48 -8.15 22.73
C ILE A 220 -2.18 -9.48 23.00
N VAL A 221 -1.60 -10.27 23.89
CA VAL A 221 -2.07 -11.62 24.22
C VAL A 221 -2.56 -11.64 25.65
N SER A 222 -3.70 -12.28 25.89
CA SER A 222 -4.21 -12.42 27.25
C SER A 222 -3.35 -13.35 28.10
N SER A 223 -3.02 -12.92 29.32
CA SER A 223 -2.29 -13.73 30.29
C SER A 223 -3.21 -14.65 31.12
N ARG A 224 -4.54 -14.44 31.10
CA ARG A 224 -5.50 -15.21 31.93
C ARG A 224 -6.80 -15.54 31.21
N ASN A 225 -7.65 -14.54 31.00
CA ASN A 225 -8.99 -14.69 30.43
C ASN A 225 -9.07 -13.96 29.08
N PRO A 226 -9.77 -14.50 28.07
CA PRO A 226 -10.01 -13.78 26.83
C PRO A 226 -10.52 -12.35 27.06
N PHE A 227 -10.10 -11.44 26.18
CA PHE A 227 -10.53 -10.05 26.21
C PHE A 227 -11.96 -9.95 25.72
N ALA A 228 -12.82 -9.30 26.50
CA ALA A 228 -14.16 -8.95 26.06
C ALA A 228 -14.09 -7.93 24.92
N ILE A 229 -14.75 -8.24 23.80
CA ILE A 229 -14.73 -7.41 22.60
C ILE A 229 -15.31 -6.01 22.89
N SER A 230 -16.33 -5.89 23.73
CA SER A 230 -16.89 -4.60 24.15
C SER A 230 -15.86 -3.64 24.77
N ARG A 231 -14.85 -4.16 25.47
CA ARG A 231 -13.74 -3.32 25.99
C ARG A 231 -12.79 -2.89 24.88
N ILE A 232 -12.48 -3.79 23.95
CA ILE A 232 -11.64 -3.48 22.79
C ILE A 232 -12.30 -2.39 21.94
N TYR A 233 -13.62 -2.49 21.70
CA TYR A 233 -14.41 -1.46 21.01
C TYR A 233 -14.29 -0.11 21.70
N GLY A 234 -14.56 -0.03 23.01
CA GLY A 234 -14.50 1.23 23.74
C GLY A 234 -13.11 1.89 23.69
N MET A 235 -12.04 1.08 23.70
CA MET A 235 -10.66 1.60 23.55
C MET A 235 -10.35 2.04 22.12
N ALA A 236 -10.77 1.29 21.12
CA ALA A 236 -10.56 1.60 19.71
C ALA A 236 -11.31 2.89 19.32
N GLU A 237 -12.58 3.03 19.71
CA GLU A 237 -13.38 4.24 19.47
C GLU A 237 -12.81 5.46 20.20
N ALA A 238 -12.35 5.29 21.44
CA ALA A 238 -11.69 6.36 22.19
C ALA A 238 -10.38 6.82 21.53
N ALA A 239 -9.70 5.92 20.81
CA ALA A 239 -8.51 6.23 20.01
C ALA A 239 -8.86 6.82 18.62
N GLY A 240 -10.13 7.00 18.29
CA GLY A 240 -10.60 7.52 17.00
C GLY A 240 -10.57 6.50 15.85
N MET A 241 -10.46 5.20 16.17
CA MET A 241 -10.55 4.14 15.18
C MET A 241 -12.00 3.89 14.79
N VAL A 242 -12.22 3.51 13.53
CA VAL A 242 -13.54 3.18 12.99
C VAL A 242 -13.54 1.73 12.55
N LEU A 243 -14.57 0.99 12.97
CA LEU A 243 -14.81 -0.38 12.50
C LEU A 243 -15.29 -0.35 11.04
N GLU A 244 -14.64 -1.14 10.18
CA GLU A 244 -15.01 -1.26 8.77
C GLU A 244 -15.77 -2.56 8.49
N SER A 245 -16.31 -2.66 7.27
CA SER A 245 -17.11 -3.83 6.83
C SER A 245 -16.32 -5.14 6.77
N ASP A 246 -15.00 -5.08 6.89
CA ASP A 246 -14.11 -6.24 7.01
C ASP A 246 -14.02 -6.76 8.46
N GLY A 247 -14.69 -6.11 9.42
CA GLY A 247 -14.68 -6.47 10.84
C GLY A 247 -13.38 -6.07 11.54
N VAL A 248 -12.63 -5.12 10.97
CA VAL A 248 -11.36 -4.62 11.50
C VAL A 248 -11.48 -3.13 11.82
N PHE A 249 -10.83 -2.68 12.89
CA PHE A 249 -10.76 -1.27 13.23
C PHE A 249 -9.62 -0.59 12.49
N HIS A 250 -9.89 0.54 11.85
CA HIS A 250 -8.89 1.32 11.13
C HIS A 250 -8.75 2.70 11.77
N LEU A 251 -7.51 3.09 12.11
CA LEU A 251 -7.20 4.49 12.37
C LEU A 251 -6.87 5.15 11.03
N ARG A 252 -7.49 6.29 10.73
CA ARG A 252 -7.30 7.01 9.45
C ARG A 252 -6.65 8.37 9.67
N SER A 253 -5.84 8.80 8.70
CA SER A 253 -5.31 10.16 8.61
C SER A 253 -6.43 11.15 8.27
N GLU A 254 -6.13 12.45 8.36
CA GLU A 254 -7.03 13.52 7.92
C GLU A 254 -7.41 13.40 6.43
N SER A 255 -6.52 12.84 5.60
CA SER A 255 -6.78 12.54 4.19
C SER A 255 -7.58 11.25 3.96
N GLY A 256 -8.08 10.62 5.03
CA GLY A 256 -8.87 9.40 4.99
C GLY A 256 -8.09 8.13 4.67
N LYS A 257 -6.75 8.14 4.70
CA LYS A 257 -5.93 6.93 4.46
C LYS A 257 -5.71 6.18 5.77
N THR A 258 -5.75 4.85 5.74
CA THR A 258 -5.47 4.05 6.95
C THR A 258 -4.02 4.22 7.38
N LEU A 259 -3.81 4.60 8.63
CA LEU A 259 -2.51 4.66 9.30
C LEU A 259 -2.14 3.27 9.82
N PHE A 260 -2.95 2.70 10.71
CA PHE A 260 -2.77 1.32 11.17
C PHE A 260 -4.13 0.70 11.50
N LYS A 261 -4.13 -0.62 11.66
CA LYS A 261 -5.33 -1.42 11.89
C LYS A 261 -5.27 -2.16 13.21
N LEU A 262 -6.42 -2.42 13.81
CA LEU A 262 -6.59 -3.28 14.97
C LEU A 262 -7.52 -4.45 14.58
N ALA A 263 -6.98 -5.68 14.66
CA ALA A 263 -7.69 -6.90 14.28
C ALA A 263 -7.58 -7.98 15.37
N ASP A 264 -8.42 -9.00 15.27
CA ASP A 264 -8.16 -10.28 15.93
C ASP A 264 -6.91 -10.92 15.34
N ARG A 265 -6.01 -11.45 16.19
CA ARG A 265 -4.76 -12.05 15.71
C ARG A 265 -4.99 -13.29 14.84
N HIS A 266 -6.14 -13.96 14.98
CA HIS A 266 -6.52 -15.10 14.15
C HIS A 266 -7.37 -14.70 12.93
N HIS A 267 -7.39 -13.41 12.58
CA HIS A 267 -8.09 -12.85 11.42
C HIS A 267 -9.61 -13.11 11.41
N ARG A 268 -10.21 -13.22 12.60
CA ARG A 268 -11.66 -13.29 12.73
C ARG A 268 -12.25 -11.87 12.80
N PRO A 269 -13.39 -11.59 12.16
CA PRO A 269 -14.07 -10.30 12.29
C PRO A 269 -14.39 -10.01 13.76
N LEU A 270 -13.99 -8.83 14.26
CA LEU A 270 -14.16 -8.48 15.67
C LEU A 270 -15.64 -8.31 16.04
N ASP A 271 -16.48 -7.91 15.10
CA ASP A 271 -17.94 -7.76 15.26
C ASP A 271 -18.70 -9.09 15.35
N ALA A 272 -18.05 -10.19 14.94
CA ALA A 272 -18.60 -11.54 15.05
C ALA A 272 -18.19 -12.25 16.36
N LEU A 273 -17.41 -11.59 17.23
CA LEU A 273 -16.86 -12.17 18.45
C LEU A 273 -17.45 -11.52 19.71
N GLU A 274 -17.63 -12.31 20.76
CA GLU A 274 -17.89 -11.80 22.11
C GLU A 274 -16.58 -11.61 22.89
N GLU A 275 -15.62 -12.51 22.68
CA GLU A 275 -14.31 -12.49 23.33
C GLU A 275 -13.19 -12.96 22.39
N THR A 276 -11.96 -12.49 22.63
CA THR A 276 -10.76 -12.94 21.91
C THR A 276 -9.54 -13.12 22.83
N PRO A 277 -8.73 -14.18 22.66
CA PRO A 277 -7.50 -14.35 23.44
C PRO A 277 -6.38 -13.37 23.04
N SER A 278 -6.44 -12.77 21.84
CA SER A 278 -5.38 -11.90 21.36
C SER A 278 -5.81 -10.99 20.22
N ILE A 279 -5.28 -9.77 20.26
CA ILE A 279 -5.47 -8.74 19.23
C ILE A 279 -4.11 -8.34 18.64
N THR A 280 -4.13 -7.76 17.45
CA THR A 280 -2.94 -7.30 16.74
C THR A 280 -3.17 -5.90 16.18
N LEU A 281 -2.17 -5.03 16.35
CA LEU A 281 -2.08 -3.73 15.72
C LEU A 281 -1.09 -3.83 14.54
N LEU A 282 -1.52 -3.46 13.34
CA LEU A 282 -0.79 -3.66 12.10
C LEU A 282 -0.55 -2.35 11.36
N LEU A 283 0.72 -2.04 11.10
CA LEU A 283 1.19 -0.89 10.32
C LEU A 283 1.80 -1.38 9.01
N ASP A 284 1.18 -1.06 7.88
CA ASP A 284 1.67 -1.39 6.54
C ASP A 284 2.65 -0.30 6.06
N VAL A 285 3.94 -0.50 6.34
CA VAL A 285 4.96 0.56 6.37
C VAL A 285 5.01 1.37 5.07
N PRO A 286 5.13 0.76 3.87
CA PRO A 286 5.28 1.53 2.63
C PRO A 286 4.04 2.36 2.27
N ARG A 287 2.87 2.01 2.81
CA ARG A 287 1.59 2.61 2.44
C ARG A 287 1.18 3.77 3.33
N VAL A 288 1.95 4.06 4.38
CA VAL A 288 1.61 5.06 5.39
C VAL A 288 2.56 6.23 5.28
N ALA A 289 2.00 7.41 4.99
CA ALA A 289 2.75 8.66 5.06
C ALA A 289 2.93 9.05 6.53
N GLY A 290 4.13 9.55 6.88
CA GLY A 290 4.43 9.93 8.27
C GLY A 290 4.38 8.76 9.26
N GLY A 291 4.82 7.57 8.83
CA GLY A 291 4.69 6.37 9.65
C GLY A 291 5.44 6.40 10.98
N GLU A 292 6.39 7.32 11.19
CA GLU A 292 7.00 7.54 12.50
C GLU A 292 5.95 7.94 13.55
N GLU A 293 5.14 8.96 13.24
CA GLU A 293 4.04 9.39 14.12
C GLU A 293 2.97 8.30 14.22
N ALA A 294 2.69 7.60 13.12
CA ALA A 294 1.71 6.51 13.14
C ALA A 294 2.18 5.35 14.05
N PHE A 295 3.48 5.02 14.03
CA PHE A 295 4.08 3.99 14.86
C PHE A 295 4.13 4.39 16.34
N GLU A 296 4.41 5.66 16.64
CA GLU A 296 4.34 6.19 18.01
C GLU A 296 2.93 6.08 18.57
N ARG A 297 1.91 6.57 17.83
CA ARG A 297 0.49 6.43 18.21
C ARG A 297 0.07 4.97 18.36
N MET A 298 0.54 4.10 17.47
CA MET A 298 0.26 2.66 17.54
C MET A 298 0.87 2.04 18.80
N THR A 299 2.10 2.44 19.16
CA THR A 299 2.81 1.96 20.35
C THR A 299 2.11 2.40 21.63
N ASP A 300 1.70 3.66 21.71
CA ASP A 300 0.96 4.20 22.86
C ASP A 300 -0.37 3.45 23.05
N LEU A 301 -1.12 3.25 21.96
CA LEU A 301 -2.36 2.49 22.00
C LEU A 301 -2.12 1.05 22.43
N ALA A 302 -1.08 0.39 21.91
CA ALA A 302 -0.76 -0.98 22.24
C ALA A 302 -0.44 -1.16 23.73
N GLN A 303 0.35 -0.25 24.30
CA GLN A 303 0.70 -0.24 25.72
C GLN A 303 -0.53 0.03 26.60
N GLN A 304 -1.38 0.97 26.21
CA GLN A 304 -2.62 1.26 26.93
C GLN A 304 -3.58 0.06 26.92
N MET A 305 -3.73 -0.61 25.77
CA MET A 305 -4.54 -1.82 25.64
C MET A 305 -3.98 -2.97 26.47
N ALA A 306 -2.67 -3.23 26.42
CA ALA A 306 -2.03 -4.25 27.24
C ALA A 306 -2.29 -4.02 28.74
N LEU A 307 -2.14 -2.78 29.21
CA LEU A 307 -2.38 -2.41 30.60
C LEU A 307 -3.86 -2.58 31.00
N THR A 308 -4.78 -2.07 30.18
CA THR A 308 -6.22 -2.02 30.50
C THR A 308 -6.90 -3.38 30.39
N LEU A 309 -6.50 -4.17 29.40
CA LEU A 309 -7.01 -5.52 29.19
C LEU A 309 -6.32 -6.56 30.08
N GLY A 310 -5.17 -6.21 30.67
CA GLY A 310 -4.36 -7.13 31.48
C GLY A 310 -3.70 -8.21 30.62
N GLY A 311 -3.16 -7.82 29.47
CA GLY A 311 -2.44 -8.66 28.53
C GLY A 311 -0.97 -8.29 28.40
N ASP A 312 -0.22 -9.15 27.72
CA ASP A 312 1.20 -8.98 27.45
C ASP A 312 1.41 -8.48 26.01
N LEU A 313 2.20 -7.42 25.86
CA LEU A 313 2.63 -6.90 24.56
C LEU A 313 3.78 -7.74 24.03
N VAL A 314 3.60 -8.34 22.86
CA VAL A 314 4.54 -9.28 22.25
C VAL A 314 4.73 -9.01 20.75
N ASP A 315 5.86 -9.47 20.21
CA ASP A 315 6.13 -9.48 18.76
C ASP A 315 5.46 -10.68 18.07
N ASP A 316 5.76 -10.87 16.78
CA ASP A 316 5.22 -11.99 16.00
C ASP A 316 5.75 -13.35 16.47
N GLU A 317 6.94 -13.38 17.07
CA GLU A 317 7.56 -14.57 17.68
C GLU A 317 7.06 -14.83 19.11
N ASN A 318 6.09 -14.07 19.61
CA ASN A 318 5.58 -14.09 21.00
C ASN A 318 6.62 -13.71 22.06
N ARG A 319 7.64 -12.96 21.69
CA ARG A 319 8.60 -12.40 22.65
C ARG A 319 8.04 -11.10 23.19
N SER A 320 8.14 -10.91 24.50
CA SER A 320 7.69 -9.68 25.16
C SER A 320 8.47 -8.47 24.64
N LEU A 321 7.75 -7.45 24.19
CA LEU A 321 8.30 -6.21 23.67
C LEU A 321 8.53 -5.21 24.81
N LYS A 322 9.78 -4.79 24.97
CA LYS A 322 10.18 -3.76 25.94
C LYS A 322 10.32 -2.40 25.23
N PRO A 323 10.37 -1.29 25.99
CA PRO A 323 10.57 0.04 25.39
C PRO A 323 11.81 0.16 24.50
N ALA A 324 12.88 -0.56 24.82
CA ALA A 324 14.09 -0.58 23.99
C ALA A 324 13.88 -1.26 22.63
N ASP A 325 13.06 -2.32 22.58
CA ASP A 325 12.74 -3.05 21.34
C ASP A 325 11.86 -2.17 20.44
N LEU A 326 10.88 -1.49 21.02
CA LEU A 326 10.02 -0.53 20.31
C LEU A 326 10.84 0.64 19.72
N ALA A 327 11.80 1.17 20.47
CA ALA A 327 12.72 2.20 19.96
C ALA A 327 13.65 1.68 18.83
N ALA A 328 14.02 0.39 18.85
CA ALA A 328 14.78 -0.22 17.76
C ALA A 328 13.94 -0.37 16.49
N ILE A 329 12.67 -0.78 16.63
CA ILE A 329 11.70 -0.85 15.51
C ILE A 329 11.51 0.54 14.89
N GLN A 330 11.35 1.59 15.71
CA GLN A 330 11.23 2.96 15.21
C GLN A 330 12.46 3.41 14.40
N LYS A 331 13.68 3.07 14.84
CA LYS A 331 14.90 3.37 14.07
C LYS A 331 14.95 2.62 12.75
N GLN A 332 14.54 1.35 12.73
CA GLN A 332 14.49 0.56 11.51
C GLN A 332 13.45 1.11 10.52
N LEU A 333 12.32 1.62 11.02
CA LEU A 333 11.29 2.27 10.22
C LEU A 333 11.85 3.49 9.46
N ILE A 334 12.63 4.35 10.13
CA ILE A 334 13.29 5.51 9.51
C ILE A 334 14.18 5.08 8.35
N VAL A 335 15.01 4.05 8.55
CA VAL A 335 15.91 3.54 7.50
C VAL A 335 15.15 3.05 6.26
N ILE A 336 13.97 2.47 6.43
CA ILE A 336 13.14 2.01 5.32
C ILE A 336 12.55 3.21 4.56
N TYR A 337 12.11 4.25 5.26
CA TYR A 337 11.61 5.47 4.63
C TYR A 337 12.71 6.23 3.90
N ASP A 338 13.90 6.34 4.47
CA ASP A 338 15.06 6.93 3.78
C ASP A 338 15.34 6.19 2.46
N ARG A 339 15.33 4.84 2.47
CA ARG A 339 15.52 4.03 1.26
C ARG A 339 14.42 4.25 0.22
N MET A 340 13.18 4.41 0.69
CA MET A 340 12.04 4.68 -0.19
C MET A 340 12.16 6.05 -0.87
N ASP A 341 12.57 7.06 -0.11
CA ASP A 341 12.80 8.41 -0.60
C ASP A 341 14.00 8.50 -1.56
N GLU A 342 15.09 7.78 -1.29
CA GLU A 342 16.24 7.63 -2.20
C GLU A 342 15.83 7.08 -3.58
N ARG A 343 14.77 6.26 -3.63
CA ARG A 343 14.22 5.71 -4.88
C ARG A 343 13.18 6.63 -5.54
N GLY A 344 12.83 7.75 -4.90
CA GLY A 344 11.79 8.67 -5.36
C GLY A 344 10.37 8.15 -5.16
N ILE A 345 10.17 7.17 -4.28
CA ILE A 345 8.86 6.57 -3.97
C ILE A 345 8.56 6.86 -2.51
N ALA A 346 8.08 8.06 -2.20
CA ALA A 346 7.76 8.42 -0.82
C ALA A 346 6.69 7.50 -0.21
N ALA A 347 6.83 7.13 1.05
CA ALA A 347 5.87 6.28 1.75
C ALA A 347 4.48 6.93 1.80
N GLY A 348 3.43 6.12 1.57
CA GLY A 348 2.05 6.60 1.49
C GLY A 348 1.71 7.49 0.29
N SER A 349 2.67 7.76 -0.61
CA SER A 349 2.40 8.40 -1.89
C SER A 349 1.49 7.54 -2.77
N MET A 350 0.89 8.13 -3.81
CA MET A 350 0.12 7.36 -4.79
C MET A 350 0.95 6.27 -5.46
N ALA A 351 2.24 6.52 -5.72
CA ALA A 351 3.16 5.52 -6.26
C ALA A 351 3.30 4.32 -5.32
N ALA A 352 3.59 4.57 -4.03
CA ALA A 352 3.69 3.52 -3.03
C ALA A 352 2.37 2.75 -2.86
N LEU A 353 1.24 3.45 -2.74
CA LEU A 353 -0.08 2.82 -2.63
C LEU A 353 -0.44 1.93 -3.82
N ARG A 354 0.08 2.23 -5.02
CA ARG A 354 -0.10 1.39 -6.21
C ARG A 354 0.79 0.16 -6.16
N LEU A 355 2.07 0.33 -5.81
CA LEU A 355 3.05 -0.77 -5.76
C LEU A 355 2.73 -1.79 -4.66
N PHE A 356 2.24 -1.32 -3.52
CA PHE A 356 1.93 -2.15 -2.35
C PHE A 356 0.43 -2.48 -2.23
N ALA A 357 -0.30 -2.42 -3.35
CA ALA A 357 -1.75 -2.65 -3.44
C ALA A 357 -2.17 -4.12 -3.30
#